data_AF-A0A535V0G8-F1
#
_entry.id   AF-A0A535V0G8-F1
#
_cell.length_a   1.000
_cell.length_b   1.000
_cell.length_c   1.000
_cell.angle_alpha   90.00
_cell.angle_beta   90.00
_cell.angle_gamma   90.00
#
_symmetry.space_group_name_H-M   'P 1'
#
loop_
_entity.id
_entity.type
_entity.pdbx_description
1 polymer ?
#
loop_
_entity_poly.entity_id
_entity_poly.type
_entity_poly.pdbx_seq_one_letter_code
_entity_poly.pdbx_strand_id
1 'polypeptide(L)'
;MRSFLERVPLAVDVPGLLGHWRWFGEWSLGCVGVLGDWMVETVDTLCKEGETTLTIEALKRHALQPDQQLRMEMEARTGEYKVERAKAQSEQELQQLLGNPTALPGAALKNLEANGVSSLSTSPDTTRSTRGKKRIEREAFRDPVGDQMEP
;
A
#
# COMPACT_ATOMS: atom_id res chain seq x y z
N MET A 1 1.89 0.03 21.11
CA MET A 1 2.43 1.16 21.90
C MET A 1 2.52 0.86 23.39
N ARG A 2 1.43 0.71 24.15
CA ARG A 2 1.49 0.46 25.62
C ARG A 2 2.45 -0.68 26.01
N SER A 3 2.25 -1.88 25.45
CA SER A 3 3.08 -3.05 25.76
C SER A 3 4.54 -2.91 25.35
N PHE A 4 4.85 -1.99 24.41
CA PHE A 4 6.23 -1.63 24.09
C PHE A 4 6.80 -0.76 25.22
N LEU A 5 6.12 0.34 25.58
CA LEU A 5 6.56 1.28 26.60
C LEU A 5 6.78 0.62 27.97
N GLU A 6 5.97 -0.40 28.32
CA GLU A 6 6.11 -1.18 29.57
C GLU A 6 7.35 -2.09 29.60
N ARG A 7 7.96 -2.37 28.45
CA ARG A 7 9.11 -3.29 28.30
C ARG A 7 10.41 -2.59 27.97
N VAL A 8 10.37 -1.29 27.70
CA VAL A 8 11.55 -0.49 27.37
C VAL A 8 12.44 -0.36 28.61
N PRO A 9 13.78 -0.46 28.47
CA PRO A 9 14.72 -0.33 29.59
C PRO A 9 14.94 1.13 30.04
N LEU A 10 13.89 1.95 30.03
CA LEU A 10 13.89 3.36 30.44
C LEU A 10 12.70 3.61 31.36
N ALA A 11 12.82 4.59 32.25
CA ALA A 11 11.67 5.10 32.99
C ALA A 11 10.70 5.79 32.02
N VAL A 12 9.42 5.41 32.07
CA VAL A 12 8.38 5.95 31.18
C VAL A 12 7.14 6.32 31.99
N ASP A 13 6.67 7.56 31.84
CA ASP A 13 5.30 7.94 32.24
C ASP A 13 4.32 7.47 31.15
N VAL A 14 3.94 6.18 31.19
CA VAL A 14 3.07 5.58 30.18
C VAL A 14 1.71 6.30 30.06
N PRO A 15 0.99 6.61 31.17
CA PRO A 15 -0.25 7.37 31.07
C PRO A 15 -0.08 8.75 30.44
N GLY A 16 0.93 9.51 30.86
CA GLY A 16 1.22 10.84 30.30
C GLY A 16 1.52 10.76 28.81
N LEU A 17 2.36 9.81 28.40
CA LEU A 17 2.71 9.60 27.00
C LEU A 17 1.49 9.20 26.16
N LEU A 18 0.67 8.26 26.64
CA LEU A 18 -0.56 7.85 25.95
C LEU A 18 -1.60 8.99 25.87
N GLY A 19 -1.54 9.98 26.76
CA GLY A 19 -2.32 11.21 26.65
C GLY A 19 -2.07 11.99 25.35
N HIS A 20 -0.89 11.83 24.73
CA HIS A 20 -0.52 12.48 23.48
C HIS A 20 -0.87 11.66 22.23
N TRP A 21 -1.81 10.70 22.29
CA TRP A 21 -2.14 9.79 21.17
C TRP A 21 -2.44 10.49 19.84
N ARG A 22 -3.09 11.67 19.86
CA ARG A 22 -3.38 12.45 18.64
C ARG A 22 -2.11 12.88 17.94
N TRP A 23 -1.13 13.34 18.72
CA TRP A 23 0.17 13.76 18.21
C TRP A 23 0.94 12.58 17.60
N PHE A 24 0.93 11.41 18.25
CA PHE A 24 1.51 10.21 17.65
C PHE A 24 0.84 9.82 16.33
N GLY A 25 -0.49 9.91 16.26
CA GLY A 25 -1.25 9.63 15.03
C GLY A 25 -0.90 10.60 13.91
N GLU A 26 -0.80 11.89 14.21
CA GLU A 26 -0.42 12.92 13.23
C GLU A 26 1.00 12.71 12.71
N TRP A 27 1.98 12.50 13.60
CA TRP A 27 3.39 12.42 13.21
C TRP A 27 3.79 11.08 12.58
N SER A 28 3.02 10.02 12.83
CA SER A 28 3.15 8.72 12.14
C SER A 28 2.23 8.60 10.93
N LEU A 29 1.41 9.61 10.63
CA LEU A 29 0.37 9.57 9.58
C LEU A 29 -0.56 8.34 9.72
N GLY A 30 -0.84 7.93 10.97
CA GLY A 30 -1.62 6.74 11.28
C GLY A 30 -0.94 5.40 10.99
N CYS A 31 0.32 5.40 10.54
CA CYS A 31 1.07 4.19 10.23
C CYS A 31 1.75 3.62 11.49
N VAL A 32 1.26 2.48 11.97
CA VAL A 32 1.81 1.81 13.18
C VAL A 32 3.26 1.36 13.01
N GLY A 33 3.68 1.01 11.79
CA GLY A 33 5.07 0.64 11.49
C GLY A 33 6.01 1.83 11.70
N VAL A 34 5.64 3.00 11.16
CA VAL A 34 6.40 4.25 11.32
C VAL A 34 6.48 4.65 12.78
N LEU A 35 5.38 4.53 13.53
CA LEU A 35 5.36 4.77 14.96
C LEU A 35 6.30 3.82 15.72
N GLY A 36 6.31 2.54 15.33
CA GLY A 36 7.18 1.52 15.93
C GLY A 36 8.66 1.80 15.69
N ASP A 37 9.05 2.05 14.44
CA ASP A 37 10.43 2.36 14.06
C ASP A 37 10.92 3.61 14.79
N TRP A 38 10.09 4.66 14.81
CA TRP A 38 10.39 5.89 15.54
C TRP A 38 10.61 5.67 17.04
N MET A 39 9.77 4.85 17.69
CA MET A 39 9.93 4.52 19.10
C MET A 39 11.22 3.74 19.37
N VAL A 40 11.52 2.75 18.54
CA VAL A 40 12.73 1.94 18.67
C VAL A 40 13.97 2.81 18.50
N GLU A 41 14.01 3.64 17.46
CA GLU A 41 15.14 4.55 17.17
C GLU A 41 15.38 5.54 18.33
N THR A 42 14.29 6.11 18.87
CA THR A 42 14.37 7.04 20.01
C THR A 42 14.95 6.34 21.24
N VAL A 43 14.43 5.16 21.59
CA VAL A 43 14.88 4.39 22.75
C VAL A 43 16.33 3.95 22.59
N ASP A 44 16.70 3.45 21.42
CA ASP A 44 18.07 3.03 21.12
C ASP A 44 19.05 4.21 21.25
N THR A 45 18.68 5.40 20.76
CA THR A 45 19.49 6.62 20.90
C THR A 45 19.66 7.00 22.37
N LEU A 46 18.57 7.08 23.14
CA LEU A 46 18.62 7.42 24.57
C LEU A 46 19.48 6.42 25.36
N CYS A 47 19.33 5.12 25.10
CA CYS A 47 20.14 4.09 25.73
C CYS A 47 21.64 4.27 25.43
N LYS A 48 22.00 4.60 24.19
CA LYS A 48 23.40 4.87 23.80
C LYS A 48 23.96 6.12 24.45
N GLU A 49 23.13 7.13 24.68
CA GLU A 49 23.49 8.38 25.36
C GLU A 49 23.56 8.23 26.89
N GLY A 50 23.17 7.07 27.44
CA GLY A 50 23.12 6.84 28.89
C GLY A 50 21.94 7.53 29.58
N GLU A 51 20.96 8.00 28.80
CA GLU A 51 19.71 8.56 29.31
C GLU A 51 18.87 7.45 29.94
N THR A 52 18.11 7.81 30.98
CA THR A 52 17.35 6.83 31.78
C THR A 52 15.84 6.99 31.66
N THR A 53 15.38 8.05 31.00
CA THR A 53 13.95 8.40 30.95
C THR A 53 13.51 8.68 29.51
N LEU A 54 12.44 8.03 29.08
CA LEU A 54 11.78 8.34 27.82
C LEU A 54 10.79 9.48 28.02
N THR A 55 11.02 10.61 27.33
CA THR A 55 10.16 11.80 27.40
C THR A 55 9.53 12.12 26.05
N ILE A 56 8.46 12.91 26.07
CA ILE A 56 7.82 13.43 24.85
C ILE A 56 8.79 14.31 24.04
N GLU A 57 9.68 15.05 24.70
CA GLU A 57 10.66 15.91 24.04
C GLU A 57 11.74 15.09 23.32
N ALA A 58 12.16 13.96 23.90
CA ALA A 58 13.03 13.02 23.20
C ALA A 58 12.33 12.48 21.93
N LEU A 59 11.07 12.03 22.05
CA LEU A 59 10.32 11.55 20.88
C LEU A 59 10.20 12.63 19.80
N LYS A 60 9.88 13.88 20.17
CA LYS A 60 9.83 15.01 19.21
C LYS A 60 11.14 15.20 18.45
N ARG A 61 12.28 15.07 19.12
CA ARG A 61 13.61 15.22 18.49
C ARG A 61 13.87 14.17 17.42
N HIS A 62 13.34 12.96 17.62
CA HIS A 62 13.50 11.83 16.71
C HIS A 62 12.31 11.64 15.77
N ALA A 63 11.33 12.55 15.78
CA ALA A 63 10.18 12.47 14.91
C ALA A 63 10.60 12.59 13.44
N LEU A 64 9.76 12.07 12.54
CA LEU A 64 10.02 12.15 11.11
C LEU A 64 10.24 13.61 10.68
N GLN A 65 11.24 13.82 9.84
CA GLN A 65 11.51 15.12 9.24
C GLN A 65 10.30 15.57 8.40
N PRO A 66 9.99 16.89 8.36
CA PRO A 66 8.84 17.41 7.63
C PRO A 66 8.78 16.96 6.15
N ASP A 67 9.93 16.92 5.48
CA ASP A 67 10.01 16.48 4.08
C ASP A 67 9.62 15.00 3.90
N GLN A 68 9.98 14.16 4.88
CA GLN A 68 9.64 12.74 4.85
C GLN A 68 8.15 12.53 5.12
N GLN A 69 7.56 13.29 6.05
CA GLN A 69 6.12 13.27 6.29
C GLN A 69 5.34 13.71 5.05
N LEU A 70 5.75 14.82 4.42
CA LEU A 70 5.10 15.32 3.21
C LEU A 70 5.12 14.25 2.10
N ARG A 71 6.26 13.63 1.87
CA ARG A 71 6.40 12.56 0.87
C ARG A 71 5.49 11.37 1.19
N MET A 72 5.48 10.91 2.43
CA MET A 72 4.64 9.79 2.84
C MET A 72 3.16 10.10 2.71
N GLU A 73 2.72 11.30 3.08
CA GLU A 73 1.34 11.75 2.90
C GLU A 73 0.94 11.76 1.40
N MET A 74 1.83 12.26 0.54
CA MET A 74 1.60 12.23 -0.91
C MET A 74 1.53 10.81 -1.47
N GLU A 75 2.41 9.93 -1.02
CA GLU A 75 2.45 8.52 -1.42
C GLU A 75 1.17 7.80 -0.96
N ALA A 76 0.76 8.01 0.29
CA ALA A 76 -0.47 7.45 0.85
C ALA A 76 -1.69 7.92 0.05
N ARG A 77 -1.84 9.23 -0.18
CA ARG A 77 -2.97 9.78 -0.96
C ARG A 77 -3.01 9.25 -2.38
N THR A 78 -1.85 9.11 -3.01
CA THR A 78 -1.74 8.53 -4.35
C THR A 78 -2.15 7.05 -4.35
N GLY A 79 -1.76 6.30 -3.32
CA GLY A 79 -2.14 4.90 -3.12
C GLY A 79 -3.65 4.75 -2.94
N GLU A 80 -4.24 5.50 -2.01
CA GLU A 80 -5.68 5.49 -1.74
C GLU A 80 -6.50 5.80 -3.00
N TYR A 81 -6.10 6.83 -3.75
CA TYR A 81 -6.77 7.16 -5.01
C TYR A 81 -6.73 6.01 -6.04
N LYS A 82 -5.61 5.29 -6.13
CA LYS A 82 -5.50 4.14 -7.03
C LYS A 82 -6.39 2.99 -6.58
N VAL A 83 -6.46 2.72 -5.28
CA VAL A 83 -7.32 1.69 -4.70
C VAL A 83 -8.79 2.02 -4.98
N GLU A 84 -9.21 3.25 -4.71
CA GLU A 84 -10.59 3.69 -4.94
C GLU A 84 -10.98 3.56 -6.42
N ARG A 85 -10.09 3.96 -7.33
CA ARG A 85 -10.34 3.78 -8.77
C ARG A 85 -10.44 2.32 -9.19
N ALA A 86 -9.54 1.47 -8.71
CA ALA A 86 -9.57 0.04 -9.03
C ALA A 86 -10.85 -0.61 -8.50
N LYS A 87 -11.28 -0.23 -7.29
CA LYS A 87 -12.54 -0.68 -6.70
C LYS A 87 -13.74 -0.28 -7.56
N ALA A 88 -13.83 0.99 -7.96
CA ALA A 88 -14.93 1.47 -8.82
C ALA A 88 -14.95 0.73 -10.18
N GLN A 89 -13.79 0.44 -10.75
CA GLN A 89 -13.68 -0.36 -11.98
C GLN A 89 -14.18 -1.79 -11.77
N SER A 90 -13.73 -2.47 -10.70
CA SER A 90 -14.19 -3.82 -10.37
C SER A 90 -15.70 -3.89 -10.09
N GLU A 91 -16.26 -2.88 -9.42
CA GLU A 91 -17.71 -2.78 -9.19
C GLU A 91 -18.48 -2.63 -10.50
N GLN A 92 -18.00 -1.79 -11.42
CA GLN A 92 -18.60 -1.61 -12.74
C GLN A 92 -18.54 -2.90 -13.58
N GLU A 93 -17.40 -3.60 -13.58
CA GLU A 93 -17.23 -4.88 -14.28
C GLU A 93 -18.18 -5.94 -13.72
N LEU A 94 -18.30 -6.04 -12.40
CA LEU A 94 -19.23 -6.94 -11.74
C LEU A 94 -20.68 -6.64 -12.13
N GLN A 95 -21.09 -5.37 -12.15
CA GLN A 95 -22.43 -4.96 -12.58
C GLN A 95 -22.73 -5.35 -14.03
N GLN A 96 -21.75 -5.23 -14.93
CA GLN A 96 -21.91 -5.66 -16.33
C GLN A 96 -22.10 -7.18 -16.44
N LEU A 97 -21.34 -7.97 -15.67
CA LEU A 97 -21.48 -9.43 -15.64
C LEU A 97 -22.82 -9.89 -15.06
N LEU A 98 -23.34 -9.20 -14.04
CA LEU A 98 -24.63 -9.52 -13.44
C LEU A 98 -25.82 -9.03 -14.29
N GLY A 99 -25.65 -7.91 -15.00
CA GLY A 99 -26.66 -7.31 -15.88
C GLY A 99 -26.74 -7.95 -17.27
N ASN A 100 -25.68 -8.63 -17.72
CA ASN A 100 -25.71 -9.49 -18.89
C ASN A 100 -26.01 -10.94 -18.47
N PRO A 101 -27.21 -11.50 -18.76
CA PRO A 101 -27.32 -12.95 -18.84
C PRO A 101 -26.44 -13.37 -20.03
N THR A 102 -25.20 -13.81 -19.77
CA THR A 102 -24.33 -14.31 -20.83
C THR A 102 -25.07 -15.41 -21.57
N ALA A 103 -25.46 -15.13 -22.81
CA ALA A 103 -25.79 -16.16 -23.78
C ALA A 103 -24.58 -17.09 -23.82
N LEU A 104 -24.80 -18.34 -23.42
CA LEU A 104 -23.81 -19.41 -23.45
C LEU A 104 -23.10 -19.40 -24.82
N PRO A 105 -21.75 -19.43 -24.86
CA PRO A 105 -21.02 -19.51 -26.12
C PRO A 105 -21.25 -20.89 -26.74
N GLY A 106 -22.30 -21.00 -27.56
CA GLY A 106 -22.74 -22.29 -28.09
C GLY A 106 -24.07 -22.29 -28.84
N ALA A 107 -24.35 -21.28 -29.67
CA ALA A 107 -25.39 -21.40 -30.70
C ALA A 107 -25.05 -20.50 -31.90
N ALA A 108 -24.69 -21.16 -33.01
CA ALA A 108 -24.34 -20.53 -34.28
C ALA A 108 -25.56 -19.97 -35.01
N LEU A 109 -25.39 -18.89 -35.79
CA LEU A 109 -25.45 -18.92 -37.27
C LEU A 109 -25.33 -17.52 -37.90
N LYS A 110 -24.32 -17.42 -38.77
CA LYS A 110 -24.13 -16.58 -39.97
C LYS A 110 -25.16 -15.47 -40.24
N ASN A 111 -24.65 -14.26 -40.43
CA ASN A 111 -25.07 -13.44 -41.58
C ASN A 111 -23.86 -12.79 -42.25
N LEU A 112 -23.71 -13.11 -43.53
CA LEU A 112 -22.87 -12.40 -44.51
C LEU A 112 -23.68 -11.20 -45.02
N GLU A 113 -23.02 -10.04 -45.18
CA GLU A 113 -23.21 -9.02 -46.24
C GLU A 113 -22.24 -7.86 -45.91
N ALA A 114 -21.07 -7.72 -46.54
CA ALA A 114 -20.74 -7.26 -47.89
C ALA A 114 -20.61 -5.72 -48.04
N ASN A 115 -19.48 -5.32 -48.66
CA ASN A 115 -19.00 -3.98 -49.11
C ASN A 115 -18.20 -3.16 -48.09
N GLY A 116 -16.96 -2.70 -48.35
CA GLY A 116 -16.06 -2.86 -49.48
C GLY A 116 -14.87 -1.89 -49.37
N VAL A 117 -13.66 -2.43 -49.59
CA VAL A 117 -12.48 -1.82 -50.27
C VAL A 117 -11.61 -0.74 -49.55
N SER A 118 -10.36 -1.16 -49.27
CA SER A 118 -9.04 -0.46 -49.32
C SER A 118 -8.72 0.66 -48.31
N SER A 119 -7.49 0.84 -47.80
CA SER A 119 -6.14 0.37 -48.20
C SER A 119 -5.10 0.62 -47.08
N LEU A 120 -3.96 -0.07 -47.24
CA LEU A 120 -2.73 -0.16 -46.45
C LEU A 120 -2.02 1.14 -46.00
N SER A 121 -1.04 0.90 -45.10
CA SER A 121 0.27 1.57 -44.91
C SER A 121 0.30 2.61 -43.76
N THR A 122 1.32 2.77 -42.91
CA THR A 122 2.72 2.31 -42.86
C THR A 122 3.26 2.58 -41.43
N SER A 123 4.14 1.72 -40.89
CA SER A 123 5.10 2.10 -39.81
C SER A 123 6.29 2.86 -40.41
N PRO A 124 7.04 3.71 -39.67
CA PRO A 124 8.21 3.23 -38.90
C PRO A 124 8.43 3.99 -37.56
N ASP A 125 8.79 3.30 -36.48
CA ASP A 125 10.15 3.10 -35.95
C ASP A 125 10.89 4.37 -35.47
N THR A 126 11.09 4.47 -34.14
CA THR A 126 12.26 5.13 -33.55
C THR A 126 12.53 4.47 -32.19
N THR A 127 13.57 3.64 -32.22
CA THR A 127 14.29 3.04 -31.11
C THR A 127 14.56 4.00 -29.95
N ARG A 128 14.14 3.63 -28.73
CA ARG A 128 14.66 4.24 -27.50
C ARG A 128 15.08 3.15 -26.52
N SER A 129 16.40 2.95 -26.47
CA SER A 129 17.11 2.15 -25.48
C SER A 129 16.70 2.52 -24.06
N THR A 130 16.20 1.55 -23.30
CA THR A 130 16.19 1.61 -21.83
C THR A 130 16.70 0.29 -21.27
N ARG A 131 17.81 0.41 -20.54
CA ARG A 131 18.50 -0.65 -19.81
C ARG A 131 17.59 -1.10 -18.68
N GLY A 132 16.81 -2.16 -18.92
CA GLY A 132 15.87 -2.73 -17.96
C GLY A 132 16.57 -3.34 -16.75
N LYS A 133 16.38 -2.74 -15.57
CA LYS A 133 16.51 -3.47 -14.31
C LYS A 133 15.43 -4.56 -14.34
N LYS A 134 15.81 -5.83 -14.24
CA LYS A 134 14.89 -6.96 -14.12
C LYS A 134 14.06 -6.78 -12.84
N ARG A 135 12.88 -6.19 -12.98
CA ARG A 135 11.83 -6.24 -11.96
C ARG A 135 11.36 -7.68 -11.92
N ILE A 136 11.51 -8.33 -10.78
CA ILE A 136 10.94 -9.65 -10.54
C ILE A 136 9.43 -9.47 -10.58
N GLU A 137 8.80 -9.98 -11.63
CA GLU A 137 7.36 -10.07 -11.76
C GLU A 137 6.92 -11.28 -10.93
N ARG A 138 6.18 -11.02 -9.84
CA ARG A 138 5.59 -12.10 -9.04
C ARG A 138 4.34 -12.56 -9.76
N GLU A 139 4.26 -13.86 -10.05
CA GLU A 139 3.06 -14.46 -10.64
C GLU A 139 1.87 -14.22 -9.71
N ALA A 140 0.72 -13.87 -10.29
CA ALA A 140 -0.55 -13.66 -9.57
C ALA A 140 -1.18 -14.98 -9.10
N PHE A 141 -0.38 -16.02 -8.90
CA PHE A 141 -0.85 -17.29 -8.38
C PHE A 141 -0.82 -17.23 -6.85
N ARG A 142 -2.01 -17.35 -6.24
CA ARG A 142 -2.15 -17.50 -4.79
C ARG A 142 -2.13 -18.98 -4.46
N ASP A 143 -1.32 -19.38 -3.48
CA ASP A 143 -1.37 -20.73 -2.96
C ASP A 143 -2.75 -21.03 -2.34
N PRO A 144 -3.35 -22.19 -2.61
CA PRO A 144 -4.58 -22.59 -1.95
C PRO A 144 -4.29 -22.86 -0.47
N VAL A 145 -4.90 -22.08 0.42
CA VAL A 145 -4.85 -22.32 1.87
C VAL A 145 -6.02 -23.22 2.26
N GLY A 146 -5.69 -24.48 2.58
CA GLY A 146 -6.51 -25.37 3.40
C GLY A 146 -7.78 -25.91 2.73
N ASP A 147 -7.67 -27.08 2.08
CA ASP A 147 -8.80 -27.98 1.96
C ASP A 147 -8.30 -29.44 2.03
N GLN A 148 -8.14 -29.93 3.25
CA GLN A 148 -7.99 -31.35 3.57
C GLN A 148 -8.53 -31.59 4.99
N MET A 149 -9.85 -31.76 5.09
CA MET A 149 -10.41 -32.72 6.05
C MET A 149 -11.46 -33.52 5.28
N GLU A 150 -11.02 -34.63 4.68
CA GLU A 150 -11.96 -35.70 4.32
C GLU A 150 -12.28 -36.55 5.57
N PRO A 151 -13.52 -37.08 5.65
CA PRO A 151 -14.11 -37.67 6.84
C PRO A 151 -13.57 -39.04 7.26
#